data_AF-A0A3D2SUU8-F1
#
_entry.id   AF-A0A3D2SUU8-F1
#
_cell.length_a   1.000
_cell.length_b   1.000
_cell.length_c   1.000
_cell.angle_alpha   90.00
_cell.angle_beta   90.00
_cell.angle_gamma   90.00
#
_symmetry.space_group_name_H-M   'P 1'
#
loop_
_entity.id
_entity.type
_entity.pdbx_description
1 polymer ?
#
loop_
_entity_poly.entity_id
_entity_poly.type
_entity_poly.pdbx_seq_one_letter_code
_entity_poly.pdbx_strand_id
1 'polypeptide(L)'
;IYILALGVIGAVNADFSTPWVMIALAPFLLARKAMSMGEEWLERWAERDVDRQKLPYELLPVNVSTIGTHFSVGLLMTLGYCLGSIL
;
A
#
# COMPACT_ATOMS: atom_id res chain seq x y z
N ILE A 1 16.71 -11.02 -15.69
CA ILE A 1 16.67 -12.49 -15.83
C ILE A 1 16.01 -13.13 -14.60
N TYR A 2 16.43 -12.82 -13.38
CA TYR A 2 15.88 -13.39 -12.13
C TYR A 2 14.39 -13.11 -11.87
N ILE A 3 13.90 -11.87 -12.02
CA ILE A 3 12.47 -11.54 -11.80
C ILE A 3 11.55 -12.24 -12.82
N LEU A 4 11.98 -12.33 -14.09
CA LEU A 4 11.24 -13.04 -15.12
C LEU A 4 11.19 -14.56 -14.82
N ALA A 5 12.32 -15.13 -14.37
CA ALA A 5 12.40 -16.54 -13.99
C ALA A 5 11.50 -16.84 -12.77
N LEU A 6 11.48 -15.98 -11.75
CA LEU A 6 10.58 -16.10 -10.60
C LEU A 6 9.10 -15.98 -11.01
N GLY A 7 8.79 -15.07 -11.94
CA GLY A 7 7.45 -14.94 -12.51
C GLY A 7 6.99 -16.18 -13.28
N VAL A 8 7.89 -16.80 -14.05
CA VAL A 8 7.63 -18.08 -14.74
C VAL A 8 7.45 -19.21 -13.72
N ILE A 9 8.32 -19.32 -12.70
CA ILE A 9 8.22 -20.35 -11.66
C ILE A 9 6.88 -20.24 -10.90
N GLY A 10 6.44 -19.02 -10.56
CA GLY A 10 5.12 -18.81 -9.94
C GLY A 10 3.94 -19.16 -10.85
N ALA A 11 4.09 -19.02 -12.17
CA ALA A 11 3.07 -19.43 -13.14
C ALA A 11 3.00 -20.96 -13.33
N VAL A 12 4.14 -21.66 -13.23
CA VAL A 12 4.20 -23.13 -13.37
C VAL A 12 3.92 -23.87 -12.05
N ASN A 13 4.27 -23.26 -10.92
CA ASN A 13 4.07 -23.80 -9.58
C ASN A 13 3.47 -22.73 -8.66
N ALA A 14 2.14 -22.60 -8.73
CA ALA A 14 1.39 -21.60 -7.99
C ALA A 14 1.62 -21.73 -6.48
N ASP A 15 1.71 -22.95 -5.94
CA ASP A 15 1.89 -23.22 -4.50
C ASP A 15 3.15 -22.58 -3.91
N PHE A 16 4.21 -22.43 -4.71
CA PHE A 16 5.42 -21.73 -4.30
C PHE A 16 5.21 -20.20 -4.17
N SER A 17 4.32 -19.63 -4.98
CA SER A 17 4.03 -18.19 -5.01
C SER A 17 2.93 -17.76 -4.01
N THR A 18 2.01 -18.67 -3.65
CA THR A 18 0.81 -18.37 -2.86
C THR A 18 1.07 -17.63 -1.54
N PRO A 19 2.10 -17.98 -0.73
CA PRO A 19 2.38 -17.26 0.52
C PRO A 19 2.88 -15.82 0.29
N TRP A 20 3.66 -15.61 -0.79
CA TRP A 20 4.27 -14.32 -1.11
C TRP A 20 3.25 -13.32 -1.67
N VAL A 21 2.21 -13.80 -2.35
CA VAL A 21 1.09 -12.97 -2.83
C VAL A 21 0.38 -12.28 -1.67
N MET A 22 0.16 -12.98 -0.56
CA MET A 22 -0.48 -12.40 0.62
C MET A 22 0.37 -11.28 1.25
N ILE A 23 1.70 -11.47 1.29
CA ILE A 23 2.65 -10.45 1.75
C ILE A 23 2.66 -9.25 0.80
N ALA A 24 2.67 -9.50 -0.52
CA ALA A 24 2.64 -8.45 -1.54
C ALA A 24 1.35 -7.60 -1.49
N LEU A 25 0.25 -8.17 -1.02
CA LEU A 25 -1.03 -7.49 -0.83
C LEU A 25 -1.12 -6.70 0.48
N ALA A 26 -0.17 -6.82 1.41
CA ALA A 26 -0.23 -6.10 2.69
C ALA A 26 -0.43 -4.57 2.55
N PRO A 27 0.22 -3.86 1.60
CA PRO A 27 0.01 -2.42 1.39
C PRO A 27 -1.43 -2.04 1.04
N PHE A 28 -2.21 -2.97 0.47
CA PHE A 28 -3.61 -2.72 0.11
C PHE A 28 -4.46 -2.33 1.33
N LEU A 29 -4.17 -2.88 2.51
CA LEU A 29 -4.91 -2.56 3.74
C LEU A 29 -4.69 -1.10 4.16
N LEU A 30 -3.46 -0.59 4.02
CA LEU A 30 -3.13 0.80 4.29
C LEU A 30 -3.75 1.73 3.25
N ALA A 31 -3.71 1.35 1.98
CA ALA A 31 -4.36 2.09 0.91
C ALA A 31 -5.88 2.20 1.12
N ARG A 32 -6.53 1.08 1.46
CA ARG A 32 -7.97 1.06 1.75
C ARG A 32 -8.34 1.95 2.93
N LYS A 33 -7.54 1.92 3.98
CA LYS A 33 -7.72 2.82 5.14
C LYS A 33 -7.57 4.29 4.72
N ALA A 34 -6.54 4.61 3.95
CA ALA A 34 -6.32 5.98 3.46
C ALA A 34 -7.49 6.47 2.59
N MET A 35 -8.01 5.63 1.68
CA MET A 35 -9.15 5.94 0.83
C MET A 35 -10.41 6.23 1.66
N SER A 36 -10.75 5.35 2.61
CA SER A 36 -11.93 5.54 3.47
C SER A 36 -11.85 6.82 4.32
N MET A 37 -10.68 7.12 4.90
CA MET A 37 -10.50 8.38 5.66
C MET A 37 -10.50 9.61 4.75
N GLY A 38 -10.02 9.48 3.52
CA GLY A 38 -10.06 10.54 2.51
C GLY A 38 -11.48 10.85 2.05
N GLU A 39 -12.30 9.83 1.84
CA GLU A 39 -13.73 9.97 1.53
C GLU A 39 -14.46 10.71 2.66
N GLU A 40 -14.29 10.30 3.92
CA GLU A 40 -14.87 10.97 5.08
C GLU A 40 -14.41 12.44 5.17
N TRP A 41 -13.12 12.69 4.93
CA TRP A 41 -12.58 14.05 4.92
C TRP A 41 -13.19 14.91 3.80
N LEU A 42 -13.41 14.35 2.61
CA LEU A 42 -14.04 15.05 1.48
C LEU A 42 -15.50 15.41 1.77
N GLU A 43 -16.25 14.51 2.43
CA GLU A 43 -17.60 14.78 2.88
C GLU A 43 -17.62 15.97 3.85
N ARG A 44 -16.74 15.95 4.86
CA ARG A 44 -16.62 17.05 5.83
C ARG A 44 -16.14 18.36 5.21
N TRP A 45 -15.28 18.30 4.21
CA TRP A 45 -14.84 19.48 3.46
C TRP A 45 -15.99 20.19 2.72
N ALA A 46 -17.00 19.43 2.27
CA ALA A 46 -18.16 19.97 1.57
C ALA A 46 -19.20 20.62 2.50
N GLU A 47 -19.14 20.36 3.81
CA GLU A 47 -20.07 20.91 4.80
C GLU A 47 -19.90 22.44 4.98
N ARG A 48 -21.01 23.15 5.17
CA ARG A 48 -21.01 24.61 5.33
C ARG A 48 -20.57 25.09 6.71
N ASP A 49 -20.84 24.32 7.76
CA ASP A 49 -20.65 24.72 9.17
C ASP A 49 -19.43 24.08 9.85
N VAL A 50 -18.48 23.56 9.06
CA VAL A 50 -17.27 22.94 9.60
C VAL A 50 -16.18 23.98 9.90
N ASP A 51 -15.41 23.75 10.97
CA ASP A 51 -14.24 24.57 11.28
C ASP A 51 -13.12 24.32 10.25
N ARG A 52 -12.99 25.26 9.30
CA ARG A 52 -12.00 25.18 8.22
C ARG A 52 -10.55 25.24 8.69
N GLN A 53 -10.27 25.77 9.88
CA GLN A 53 -8.91 25.80 10.41
C GLN A 53 -8.46 24.41 10.90
N LYS A 54 -9.41 23.56 11.27
CA LYS A 54 -9.15 22.21 11.76
C LYS A 54 -8.99 21.18 10.64
N LEU A 55 -9.68 21.37 9.51
CA LEU A 55 -9.68 20.43 8.37
C LEU A 55 -8.29 19.98 7.90
N PRO A 56 -7.25 20.85 7.81
CA PRO A 56 -5.92 20.40 7.40
C PRO A 56 -5.28 19.40 8.37
N TYR A 57 -5.54 19.52 9.67
CA TYR A 57 -5.04 18.60 10.68
C TYR A 57 -5.75 17.25 10.63
N GLU A 58 -7.04 17.26 10.29
CA GLU A 58 -7.85 16.05 10.11
C GLU A 58 -7.45 15.25 8.85
N LEU A 59 -6.73 15.88 7.90
CA LEU A 59 -6.13 15.20 6.74
C LEU A 59 -4.81 14.49 7.07
N LEU A 60 -4.14 14.83 8.18
CA LEU A 60 -2.85 14.23 8.55
C LEU A 60 -2.89 12.69 8.64
N PRO A 61 -3.93 12.04 9.21
CA PRO A 61 -4.04 10.58 9.22
C PRO A 61 -4.12 9.96 7.81
N VAL A 62 -4.76 10.65 6.85
CA VAL A 62 -4.81 10.26 5.43
C VAL A 62 -3.40 10.29 4.83
N ASN A 63 -2.66 11.37 5.09
CA ASN A 63 -1.28 11.52 4.63
C ASN A 63 -0.36 10.46 5.24
N VAL A 64 -0.44 10.20 6.54
CA VAL A 64 0.36 9.18 7.22
C VAL A 64 0.06 7.79 6.65
N SER A 65 -1.20 7.47 6.36
CA SER A 65 -1.57 6.18 5.76
C SER A 65 -1.09 6.04 4.32
N THR A 66 -1.09 7.14 3.56
CA THR A 66 -0.55 7.19 2.20
C THR A 66 0.97 7.01 2.19
N ILE A 67 1.69 7.70 3.08
CA ILE A 67 3.14 7.52 3.29
C ILE A 67 3.44 6.07 3.68
N GLY A 68 2.69 5.50 4.63
CA GLY A 68 2.83 4.11 5.04
C GLY A 68 2.64 3.13 3.88
N THR A 69 1.67 3.40 3.00
CA THR A 69 1.45 2.62 1.77
C THR A 69 2.68 2.65 0.88
N HIS A 70 3.16 3.84 0.50
CA HIS A 70 4.34 3.97 -0.35
C HIS A 70 5.59 3.34 0.26
N PHE A 71 5.81 3.56 1.56
CA PHE A 71 6.93 2.97 2.29
C PHE A 71 6.86 1.45 2.28
N SER A 72 5.70 0.87 2.55
CA SER A 72 5.52 -0.60 2.54
C SER A 72 5.73 -1.22 1.15
N VAL A 73 5.29 -0.55 0.09
CA VAL A 73 5.58 -0.98 -1.29
C VAL A 73 7.08 -0.92 -1.58
N GLY A 74 7.74 0.18 -1.23
CA GLY A 74 9.20 0.33 -1.41
C GLY A 74 10.00 -0.72 -0.64
N LEU A 75 9.58 -1.04 0.59
CA LEU A 75 10.17 -2.11 1.40
C LEU A 75 10.01 -3.47 0.72
N LEU A 76 8.81 -3.80 0.24
CA LEU A 76 8.55 -5.06 -0.46
C LEU A 76 9.36 -5.18 -1.76
N MET A 77 9.47 -4.10 -2.53
CA MET A 77 10.31 -4.07 -3.73
C MET A 77 11.79 -4.30 -3.40
N THR A 78 12.27 -3.67 -2.32
CA THR A 78 13.65 -3.84 -1.86
C THR A 78 13.92 -5.27 -1.42
N LEU A 79 13.02 -5.85 -0.61
CA LEU A 79 13.13 -7.24 -0.18
C LEU A 79 13.06 -8.22 -1.37
N GLY A 80 12.15 -7.98 -2.31
CA GLY A 80 12.04 -8.78 -3.53
C GLY A 80 13.31 -8.72 -4.38
N TYR A 81 13.92 -7.54 -4.51
CA TYR A 81 15.22 -7.38 -5.16
C TYR A 81 16.33 -8.14 -4.42
N CYS A 82 16.45 -7.96 -3.10
CA CYS A 82 17.46 -8.66 -2.29
C CYS A 82 17.33 -10.18 -2.43
N LEU A 83 16.13 -10.73 -2.26
CA LEU A 83 15.87 -12.16 -2.41
C LEU A 83 16.21 -12.64 -3.82
N GLY A 84 15.77 -11.95 -4.87
CA GLY A 84 16.07 -12.31 -6.25
C GLY A 84 17.52 -12.07 -6.69
N SER A 85 18.34 -11.41 -5.85
CA SER A 85 19.77 -11.20 -6.09
C SER A 85 20.67 -12.18 -5.34
N ILE A 86 20.16 -12.76 -4.25
CA ILE A 86 20.87 -13.75 -3.41
C ILE A 86 20.56 -15.17 -3.88
N LEU A 87 19.37 -15.41 -4.42
CA LEU A 87 18.89 -16.70 -4.97
C LEU A 87 19.19 -16.80 -6.47
#